data_AF-A0A8T4J7W6-F1
#
_entry.id   AF-A0A8T4J7W6-F1
#
_cell.length_a   1.000
_cell.length_b   1.000
_cell.length_c   1.000
_cell.angle_alpha   90.00
_cell.angle_beta   90.00
_cell.angle_gamma   90.00
#
_symmetry.space_group_name_H-M   'P 1'
#
loop_
_entity.id
_entity.type
_entity.pdbx_description
1 polymer ?
#
loop_
_entity_poly.entity_id
_entity_poly.type
_entity_poly.pdbx_seq_one_letter_code
_entity_poly.pdbx_strand_id
1 'polypeptide(L)' 'MMKMSFRNTTLKIALEKLHDNENSMYEYYSKLLKNLKTQEIKQKIKFIRDQEKAHIVLVTQMLSILDEEIKEG' A
#
# COMPACT_ATOMS: atom_id res chain seq x y z
N MET A 1 -20.97 -21.49 -11.72
CA MET A 1 -20.52 -20.30 -10.96
C MET A 1 -19.15 -20.57 -10.33
N MET A 2 -18.05 -20.62 -11.11
CA MET A 2 -16.71 -21.01 -10.60
C MET A 2 -15.58 -20.02 -10.98
N LYS A 3 -15.90 -18.92 -11.67
CA LYS A 3 -14.91 -17.92 -12.14
C LYS A 3 -14.66 -16.76 -11.17
N MET A 4 -15.60 -16.44 -10.27
CA MET A 4 -15.45 -15.32 -9.32
C MET A 4 -14.38 -15.58 -8.26
N SER A 5 -14.35 -16.78 -7.68
CA SER A 5 -13.36 -17.17 -6.66
C SER A 5 -11.90 -17.02 -7.13
N PHE A 6 -11.56 -17.50 -8.34
CA PHE A 6 -10.18 -17.40 -8.85
C PHE A 6 -9.75 -15.96 -9.17
N ARG A 7 -10.66 -15.16 -9.73
CA ARG A 7 -10.40 -13.75 -10.04
C ARG A 7 -10.21 -12.93 -8.77
N ASN A 8 -11.06 -13.12 -7.77
CA ASN A 8 -10.97 -12.40 -6.49
C ASN A 8 -9.72 -12.83 -5.70
N THR A 9 -9.35 -14.10 -5.74
CA THR A 9 -8.09 -14.58 -5.13
C THR A 9 -6.86 -13.95 -5.80
N THR A 10 -6.84 -13.89 -7.14
CA THR A 10 -5.73 -13.26 -7.88
C THR A 10 -5.62 -11.77 -7.57
N LEU A 11 -6.75 -11.07 -7.52
CA LEU A 11 -6.80 -9.66 -7.16
C LEU A 11 -6.33 -9.44 -5.72
N LYS A 12 -6.75 -10.29 -4.77
CA LYS A 12 -6.32 -10.21 -3.37
C LYS A 12 -4.81 -10.32 -3.23
N ILE A 13 -4.20 -11.32 -3.88
CA ILE A 13 -2.73 -11.49 -3.88
C ILE A 13 -2.03 -10.25 -4.47
N ALA A 14 -2.60 -9.64 -5.51
CA ALA A 14 -2.03 -8.43 -6.10
C ALA A 14 -2.13 -7.22 -5.15
N LEU A 15 -3.26 -7.05 -4.46
CA LEU A 15 -3.45 -5.99 -3.47
C LEU A 15 -2.58 -6.19 -2.22
N GLU A 16 -2.40 -7.43 -1.75
CA GLU A 16 -1.48 -7.75 -0.65
C GLU A 16 -0.03 -7.39 -1.03
N LYS A 17 0.42 -7.76 -2.23
CA LYS A 17 1.75 -7.37 -2.73
C LYS A 17 1.92 -5.87 -2.86
N LEU A 18 0.87 -5.17 -3.34
CA LEU A 18 0.89 -3.71 -3.41
C LEU A 18 1.01 -3.12 -2.01
N HIS A 19 0.20 -3.57 -1.06
CA HIS A 19 0.23 -3.12 0.33
C HIS A 19 1.63 -3.30 0.96
N ASP A 20 2.26 -4.46 0.76
CA ASP A 20 3.60 -4.74 1.25
C ASP A 20 4.65 -3.80 0.63
N ASN A 21 4.52 -3.50 -0.67
CA ASN A 21 5.39 -2.57 -1.36
C ASN A 21 5.25 -1.14 -0.82
N GLU A 22 4.02 -0.66 -0.63
CA GLU A 22 3.77 0.67 -0.06
C GLU A 22 4.34 0.80 1.36
N ASN A 23 4.19 -0.24 2.20
CA ASN A 23 4.81 -0.29 3.53
C ASN A 23 6.34 -0.26 3.47
N SER A 24 6.94 -1.06 2.58
CA SER A 24 8.39 -1.10 2.38
C SER A 24 8.93 0.27 1.95
N MET A 25 8.25 0.95 1.03
CA MET A 25 8.63 2.29 0.56
C MET A 25 8.45 3.35 1.64
N TYR A 26 7.35 3.31 2.40
CA TYR A 26 7.15 4.18 3.56
C TYR A 26 8.29 4.05 4.58
N GLU A 27 8.68 2.82 4.91
CA GLU A 27 9.81 2.56 5.79
C GLU A 27 11.13 3.07 5.22
N TYR A 28 11.38 2.82 3.93
CA TYR A 28 12.58 3.27 3.24
C TYR A 28 12.72 4.79 3.32
N TYR A 29 11.69 5.54 2.96
CA TYR A 29 11.72 7.00 3.04
C TYR A 29 11.81 7.50 4.49
N SER A 30 11.18 6.80 5.44
CA SER A 30 11.31 7.10 6.87
C SER A 30 12.75 6.95 7.37
N LYS A 31 13.48 5.92 6.93
CA LYS A 31 14.90 5.71 7.23
C LYS A 31 15.77 6.77 6.54
N LEU A 32 15.49 7.07 5.27
CA LEU A 32 16.21 8.07 4.48
C LEU A 32 16.17 9.46 5.12
N LEU A 33 15.00 9.88 5.65
CA LEU A 33 14.82 11.17 6.31
C LEU A 33 15.67 11.38 7.57
N LYS A 34 16.09 10.31 8.26
CA LYS A 34 16.89 10.41 9.49
C LYS A 34 18.27 11.00 9.25
N ASN A 35 18.85 10.77 8.08
CA ASN A 35 20.23 11.13 7.75
C ASN A 35 20.33 12.33 6.79
N LEU A 36 19.20 12.88 6.35
CA LEU A 36 19.14 13.87 5.29
C LEU A 36 19.35 15.29 5.83
N LYS A 37 20.44 15.93 5.39
CA LYS A 37 20.85 17.28 5.83
C LYS A 37 20.26 18.40 4.97
N THR A 38 20.09 18.16 3.67
CA THR A 38 19.55 19.14 2.73
C THR A 38 18.05 19.33 2.94
N GLN A 39 17.64 20.48 3.47
CA GLN A 39 16.25 20.74 3.86
C GLN A 39 15.26 20.64 2.69
N GLU A 40 15.62 21.15 1.52
CA GLU A 40 14.76 21.09 0.34
C GLU A 40 14.47 19.63 -0.06
N ILE A 41 15.52 18.80 -0.14
CA ILE A 41 15.37 17.37 -0.44
C ILE A 41 14.58 16.68 0.68
N LYS A 42 14.81 17.05 1.95
CA LYS A 42 14.10 16.48 3.10
C LYS A 42 12.59 16.74 3.01
N GLN A 43 12.18 17.93 2.58
CA GLN A 43 10.77 18.26 2.39
C GLN A 43 10.15 17.43 1.25
N LYS A 44 10.83 17.28 0.12
CA LYS A 44 10.36 16.45 -1.00
C LYS A 44 10.23 14.98 -0.60
N ILE A 45 11.22 14.41 0.08
CA ILE A 45 11.17 13.02 0.56
C ILE A 45 10.08 12.84 1.62
N LYS A 46 9.88 13.82 2.51
CA LYS A 46 8.80 13.79 3.50
C LYS A 46 7.44 13.76 2.80
N PHE A 47 7.24 14.58 1.78
CA PHE A 47 6.03 14.57 0.98
C PHE A 47 5.78 13.19 0.35
N ILE A 48 6.77 12.59 -0.30
CA ILE A 48 6.64 11.25 -0.92
C ILE A 48 6.27 10.21 0.14
N ARG A 49 7.00 10.15 1.26
CA ARG A 49 6.68 9.24 2.38
C ARG A 49 5.23 9.38 2.85
N ASP A 50 4.75 10.62 2.97
CA ASP A 50 3.39 10.88 3.45
C ASP A 50 2.34 10.45 2.40
N GLN A 51 2.67 10.44 1.10
CA GLN A 51 1.84 9.81 0.06
C GLN A 51 1.80 8.28 0.21
N GLU A 52 2.93 7.61 0.44
CA GLU A 52 2.92 6.14 0.65
C GLU A 52 2.05 5.76 1.84
N LYS A 53 2.06 6.58 2.90
CA LYS A 53 1.15 6.39 4.04
C LYS A 53 -0.33 6.46 3.64
N ALA A 54 -0.69 7.38 2.75
CA ALA A 54 -2.06 7.48 2.23
C ALA A 54 -2.40 6.28 1.33
N HIS A 55 -1.45 5.83 0.50
CA HIS A 55 -1.63 4.63 -0.33
C HIS A 55 -1.86 3.38 0.52
N ILE A 56 -1.09 3.17 1.60
CA ILE A 56 -1.29 2.06 2.54
C ILE A 56 -2.75 2.02 3.02
N VAL A 57 -3.29 3.15 3.49
CA VAL A 57 -4.67 3.24 3.97
C VAL A 57 -5.67 2.87 2.88
N LEU A 58 -5.50 3.38 1.66
CA LEU A 58 -6.38 3.07 0.54
C LEU A 58 -6.34 1.59 0.16
N VAL A 59 -5.15 0.98 0.12
CA VAL A 59 -5.02 -0.44 -0.21
C VAL A 59 -5.59 -1.32 0.90
N THR A 60 -5.42 -0.95 2.17
CA THR A 60 -6.10 -1.63 3.29
C THR A 60 -7.62 -1.59 3.15
N GLN A 61 -8.19 -0.46 2.75
CA GLN A 61 -9.63 -0.34 2.50
C GLN A 61 -10.09 -1.23 1.32
N MET A 62 -9.33 -1.26 0.23
CA MET A 62 -9.62 -2.12 -0.93
C MET A 62 -9.58 -3.62 -0.55
N LEU A 63 -8.62 -4.03 0.27
CA LEU A 63 -8.53 -5.40 0.79
C LEU A 63 -9.75 -5.75 1.65
N SER A 64 -10.21 -4.84 2.51
CA SER A 64 -11.41 -5.05 3.33
C SER A 64 -12.66 -5.24 2.48
N ILE A 65 -12.86 -4.40 1.46
CA ILE A 65 -14.01 -4.51 0.54
C ILE A 65 -13.96 -5.86 -0.18
N LEU A 66 -12.79 -6.26 -0.69
CA LEU A 66 -12.64 -7.53 -1.40
C LEU A 66 -12.89 -8.74 -0.48
N ASP A 67 -12.49 -8.67 0.78
CA ASP A 67 -12.74 -9.72 1.76
C ASP A 67 -14.22 -9.86 2.12
N GLU A 68 -14.99 -8.78 2.07
CA GLU A 68 -16.46 -8.81 2.19
C GLU A 68 -17.09 -9.46 0.96
N GLU A 69 -16.69 -9.07 -0.26
CA GLU A 69 -17.19 -9.67 -1.50
C GLU A 69 -16.94 -11.18 -1.60
N ILE A 70 -15.80 -11.66 -1.09
CA ILE A 70 -15.47 -13.10 -1.07
C ILE A 70 -16.35 -13.88 -0.08
N LYS A 71 -16.79 -13.25 1.03
CA LYS A 71 -17.64 -13.91 2.03
C LYS A 71 -19.10 -14.02 1.61
N GLU A 72 -19.58 -13.08 0.80
CA GLU A 72 -20.97 -13.03 0.33
C GLU A 72 -21.24 -13.87 -0.93
N GLY A 73 -20.20 -14.24 -1.69
CA GLY A 73 -20.28 -14.99 -2.96
C GLY A 73 -19.94 -16.47 -2.86
#